data_AF-A0A2N8ERR9-F1
#
_entry.id   AF-A0A2N8ERR9-F1
#
_cell.length_a   1.000
_cell.length_b   1.000
_cell.length_c   1.000
_cell.angle_alpha   90.00
_cell.angle_beta   90.00
_cell.angle_gamma   90.00
#
_symmetry.space_group_name_H-M   'P 1'
#
loop_
_entity.id
_entity.type
_entity.pdbx_description
1 polymer ?
#
loop_
_entity_poly.entity_id
_entity_poly.type
_entity_poly.pdbx_seq_one_letter_code
_entity_poly.pdbx_strand_id
1 'polypeptide(L)'
;MSVECFVTGGTGFIGQHLVAYLSAKGHTIRVLMRRPERLAALREQVDNLGGCATRVFAVAGDLERDNLGLSLADREVLRHARVIFHLGAHFAWGLSVEHSRAVNVEGAKRVALLAAEQKSRLVMIGGYMLKNHEHLQRIGIDPRYPELTNWPAVYRHVGGYEGSKLEAHFATLEVMSAKGGEITVVHPATVCGHSRTGHILDGQPLVELIRNLVQGKLTAVPGTAEHWLPLVTVDYLVELVAVCAFDPAMVGQELLALDDQTPNLRELLVQVAQPLGLKSPKHYISLRLLKLLLSIPPVARFLNTKPEALDFIQTTRFDTAAVEQFANRHGIAKPDIRQSLQHTATFVNSYCIAKGQAL
;
A
#
# COMPACT_ATOMS: atom_id res chain seq x y z
N MET A 1 -7.34 3.24 -25.52
CA MET A 1 -8.67 3.88 -25.48
C MET A 1 -8.80 4.63 -24.16
N SER A 2 -9.27 5.88 -24.17
CA SER A 2 -9.59 6.61 -22.95
C SER A 2 -10.82 5.97 -22.29
N VAL A 3 -10.79 5.75 -20.98
CA VAL A 3 -11.94 5.25 -20.20
C VAL A 3 -12.10 6.10 -18.94
N GLU A 4 -13.29 6.06 -18.34
CA GLU A 4 -13.47 6.60 -17.00
C GLU A 4 -13.05 5.57 -15.94
N CYS A 5 -12.30 6.03 -14.95
CA CYS A 5 -11.85 5.26 -13.79
C CYS A 5 -12.32 5.94 -12.51
N PHE A 6 -12.79 5.16 -11.54
CA PHE A 6 -13.08 5.64 -10.20
C PHE A 6 -11.99 5.18 -9.23
N VAL A 7 -11.46 6.09 -8.41
CA VAL A 7 -10.34 5.81 -7.51
C VAL A 7 -10.71 6.20 -6.09
N THR A 8 -10.70 5.23 -5.17
CA THR A 8 -10.73 5.51 -3.73
C THR A 8 -9.31 5.49 -3.18
N GLY A 9 -9.02 6.36 -2.20
CA GLY A 9 -7.65 6.52 -1.69
C GLY A 9 -6.72 7.27 -2.65
N GLY A 10 -7.26 7.96 -3.66
CA GLY A 10 -6.46 8.69 -4.66
C GLY A 10 -5.63 9.86 -4.10
N THR A 11 -5.92 10.33 -2.89
CA THR A 11 -5.10 11.34 -2.18
C THR A 11 -3.98 10.73 -1.32
N GLY A 12 -3.91 9.39 -1.23
CA GLY A 12 -2.84 8.68 -0.51
C GLY A 12 -1.59 8.50 -1.36
N PHE A 13 -0.53 7.92 -0.76
CA PHE A 13 0.77 7.79 -1.44
C PHE A 13 0.69 6.98 -2.75
N ILE A 14 0.17 5.75 -2.71
CA ILE A 14 0.02 4.94 -3.93
C ILE A 14 -1.01 5.59 -4.86
N GLY A 15 -2.10 6.11 -4.28
CA GLY A 15 -3.21 6.71 -5.01
C GLY A 15 -2.81 7.88 -5.91
N GLN A 16 -2.04 8.84 -5.40
CA GLN A 16 -1.65 10.02 -6.20
C GLN A 16 -0.75 9.63 -7.38
N HIS A 17 0.13 8.63 -7.20
CA HIS A 17 0.97 8.09 -8.28
C HIS A 17 0.12 7.31 -9.30
N LEU A 18 -0.89 6.56 -8.85
CA LEU A 18 -1.81 5.87 -9.76
C LEU A 18 -2.66 6.86 -10.56
N VAL A 19 -3.19 7.91 -9.92
CA VAL A 19 -3.96 8.96 -10.59
C VAL A 19 -3.09 9.69 -11.62
N ALA A 20 -1.84 10.01 -11.28
CA ALA A 20 -0.88 10.59 -12.21
C ALA A 20 -0.59 9.67 -13.39
N TYR A 21 -0.29 8.39 -13.13
CA TYR A 21 -0.03 7.40 -14.17
C TYR A 21 -1.24 7.23 -15.11
N LEU A 22 -2.44 7.02 -14.58
CA LEU A 22 -3.66 6.83 -15.38
C LEU A 22 -4.02 8.08 -16.20
N SER A 23 -3.86 9.28 -15.63
CA SER A 23 -4.17 10.53 -16.32
C SER A 23 -3.18 10.80 -17.46
N ALA A 24 -1.89 10.49 -17.27
CA ALA A 24 -0.87 10.56 -18.32
C ALA A 24 -1.15 9.59 -19.47
N LYS A 25 -1.74 8.42 -19.19
CA LYS A 25 -2.21 7.47 -20.21
C LYS A 25 -3.52 7.90 -20.89
N GLY A 26 -4.06 9.05 -20.52
CA GLY A 26 -5.22 9.65 -21.17
C GLY A 26 -6.57 9.15 -20.64
N HIS A 27 -6.63 8.51 -19.48
CA HIS A 27 -7.90 8.15 -18.83
C HIS A 27 -8.52 9.37 -18.14
N THR A 28 -9.83 9.32 -17.88
CA THR A 28 -10.53 10.28 -17.02
C THR A 28 -10.68 9.67 -15.63
N ILE A 29 -10.31 10.40 -14.58
CA ILE A 29 -10.25 9.86 -13.22
C ILE A 29 -11.19 10.64 -12.31
N ARG A 30 -12.09 9.93 -11.65
CA ARG A 30 -12.94 10.43 -10.57
C ARG A 30 -12.39 9.92 -9.26
N VAL A 31 -12.00 10.81 -8.35
CA VAL A 31 -11.40 10.47 -7.07
C VAL A 31 -12.42 10.69 -5.96
N LEU A 32 -12.67 9.66 -5.14
CA LEU A 32 -13.49 9.79 -3.94
C LEU A 32 -12.75 10.66 -2.91
N MET A 33 -13.34 11.79 -2.53
CA MET A 33 -12.74 12.76 -1.63
C MET A 33 -13.72 13.19 -0.53
N ARG A 34 -13.30 13.05 0.73
CA ARG A 34 -14.02 13.61 1.89
C ARG A 34 -14.08 15.14 1.87
N ARG A 35 -13.10 15.75 1.21
CA ARG A 35 -12.85 17.19 1.12
C ARG A 35 -12.61 17.59 -0.34
N PRO A 36 -13.67 17.67 -1.17
CA PRO A 36 -13.55 17.95 -2.61
C PRO A 36 -12.92 19.32 -2.90
N GLU A 37 -12.97 20.27 -1.96
CA GLU A 37 -12.28 21.57 -2.04
C GLU A 37 -10.74 21.43 -2.16
N ARG A 38 -10.17 20.28 -1.79
CA ARG A 38 -8.73 19.97 -1.95
C ARG A 38 -8.37 19.45 -3.34
N LEU A 39 -9.30 19.39 -4.29
CA LEU A 39 -9.04 18.90 -5.66
C LEU A 39 -7.92 19.69 -6.34
N ALA A 40 -7.82 21.01 -6.12
CA ALA A 40 -6.77 21.84 -6.71
C ALA A 40 -5.36 21.36 -6.30
N ALA A 41 -5.17 21.07 -5.01
CA ALA A 41 -3.90 20.56 -4.50
C ALA A 41 -3.58 19.14 -5.03
N LEU A 42 -4.60 18.28 -5.18
CA LEU A 42 -4.40 16.97 -5.80
C LEU A 42 -4.00 17.10 -7.27
N ARG A 43 -4.62 18.02 -8.02
CA ARG A 43 -4.31 18.31 -9.42
C ARG A 43 -2.88 18.81 -9.60
N GLU A 44 -2.46 19.77 -8.78
CA GLU A 44 -1.06 20.25 -8.76
C GLU A 44 -0.08 19.10 -8.49
N GLN A 45 -0.39 18.26 -7.49
CA GLN A 45 0.44 17.10 -7.19
C GLN A 45 0.47 16.09 -8.34
N VAL A 46 -0.64 15.88 -9.04
CA VAL A 46 -0.72 15.01 -10.22
C VAL A 46 0.16 15.55 -11.35
N ASP A 47 0.14 16.85 -11.64
CA ASP A 47 1.01 17.45 -12.65
C ASP A 47 2.49 17.35 -12.27
N ASN A 48 2.83 17.57 -10.99
CA ASN A 48 4.19 17.40 -10.46
C ASN A 48 4.71 15.95 -10.59
N LEU A 49 3.80 14.97 -10.59
CA LEU A 49 4.10 13.56 -10.81
C LEU A 49 4.07 13.16 -12.29
N GLY A 50 3.94 14.13 -13.22
CA GLY A 50 3.91 13.88 -14.67
C GLY A 50 2.56 13.42 -15.21
N GLY A 51 1.49 13.60 -14.44
CA GLY A 51 0.11 13.32 -14.86
C GLY A 51 -0.53 14.44 -15.68
N CYS A 52 -1.85 14.39 -15.80
CA CYS A 52 -2.65 15.39 -16.50
C CYS A 52 -3.83 15.83 -15.62
N ALA A 53 -3.66 16.93 -14.88
CA ALA A 53 -4.63 17.44 -13.91
C ALA A 53 -6.04 17.68 -14.48
N THR A 54 -6.16 18.09 -15.74
CA THR A 54 -7.46 18.37 -16.38
C THR A 54 -8.35 17.14 -16.51
N ARG A 55 -7.78 15.94 -16.38
CA ARG A 55 -8.47 14.66 -16.41
C ARG A 55 -8.90 14.15 -15.04
N VAL A 56 -8.55 14.87 -13.97
CA VAL A 56 -8.82 14.46 -12.59
C VAL A 56 -9.98 15.26 -12.03
N PHE A 57 -11.01 14.58 -11.53
CA PHE A 57 -12.22 15.17 -10.97
C PHE A 57 -12.46 14.62 -9.57
N ALA A 58 -13.02 15.44 -8.68
CA ALA A 58 -13.44 14.99 -7.36
C ALA A 58 -14.87 14.45 -7.42
N VAL A 59 -15.13 13.44 -6.60
CA VAL A 59 -16.47 13.00 -6.21
C VAL A 59 -16.52 13.05 -4.69
N ALA A 60 -17.50 13.76 -4.14
CA ALA A 60 -17.64 13.88 -2.70
C ALA A 60 -18.12 12.54 -2.11
N GLY A 61 -17.46 12.08 -1.05
CA GLY A 61 -17.88 10.87 -0.34
C GLY A 61 -16.85 10.35 0.66
N ASP A 62 -17.24 9.29 1.34
CA ASP A 62 -16.51 8.69 2.46
C ASP A 62 -16.78 7.20 2.54
N LEU A 63 -15.74 6.38 2.72
CA LEU A 63 -15.83 4.93 2.85
C LEU A 63 -16.63 4.51 4.10
N GLU A 64 -16.69 5.37 5.12
CA GLU A 64 -17.41 5.13 6.37
C GLU A 64 -18.93 5.27 6.22
N ARG A 65 -19.39 5.94 5.16
CA ARG A 65 -20.82 6.22 4.96
C ARG A 65 -21.46 5.17 4.07
N ASP A 66 -22.74 4.91 4.31
CA ASP A 66 -23.54 4.07 3.43
C ASP A 66 -23.55 4.63 2.00
N ASN A 67 -23.51 3.71 1.02
CA ASN A 67 -23.32 4.05 -0.39
C ASN A 67 -22.13 4.99 -0.66
N LEU A 68 -21.07 4.89 0.17
CA LEU A 68 -19.88 5.73 0.12
C LEU A 68 -20.16 7.24 0.31
N GLY A 69 -21.35 7.60 0.83
CA GLY A 69 -21.79 8.99 0.93
C GLY A 69 -22.05 9.66 -0.42
N LEU A 70 -22.17 8.90 -1.51
CA LEU A 70 -22.38 9.41 -2.86
C LEU A 70 -23.81 9.94 -3.04
N SER A 71 -23.95 11.08 -3.70
CA SER A 71 -25.25 11.55 -4.17
C SER A 71 -25.76 10.66 -5.31
N LEU A 72 -27.07 10.71 -5.60
CA LEU A 72 -27.63 10.01 -6.77
C LEU A 72 -26.99 10.47 -8.08
N ALA A 73 -26.69 11.76 -8.20
CA ALA A 73 -26.01 12.33 -9.37
C ALA A 73 -24.60 11.78 -9.53
N ASP A 74 -23.82 11.73 -8.43
CA ASP A 74 -22.48 11.14 -8.45
C ASP A 74 -22.50 9.66 -8.79
N ARG A 75 -23.47 8.91 -8.25
CA ARG A 75 -23.66 7.49 -8.59
C ARG A 75 -23.94 7.30 -10.08
N GLU A 76 -24.79 8.14 -10.67
CA GLU A 76 -25.09 8.07 -12.10
C GLU A 76 -23.86 8.37 -12.95
N VAL A 77 -23.11 9.42 -12.58
CA VAL A 77 -21.85 9.78 -13.21
C VAL A 77 -20.84 8.63 -13.15
N LEU A 78 -20.76 7.92 -12.01
CA LEU A 78 -19.85 6.78 -11.84
C LEU A 78 -20.27 5.52 -12.62
N ARG A 79 -21.50 5.41 -13.14
CA ARG A 79 -21.92 4.25 -13.95
C ARG A 79 -21.09 4.06 -15.22
N HIS A 80 -20.42 5.11 -15.68
CA HIS A 80 -19.53 5.06 -16.83
C HIS A 80 -18.12 4.61 -16.48
N ALA A 81 -17.78 4.48 -15.19
CA ALA A 81 -16.48 4.01 -14.76
C ALA A 81 -16.28 2.54 -15.16
N ARG A 82 -15.35 2.30 -16.08
CA ARG A 82 -15.03 0.93 -16.52
C ARG A 82 -14.28 0.16 -15.44
N VAL A 83 -13.46 0.87 -14.67
CA VAL A 83 -12.64 0.31 -13.59
C VAL A 83 -12.82 1.13 -12.31
N ILE A 84 -12.95 0.43 -11.20
CA ILE A 84 -12.86 0.98 -9.85
C ILE A 84 -11.55 0.49 -9.23
N PHE A 85 -10.68 1.42 -8.84
CA PHE A 85 -9.47 1.14 -8.08
C PHE A 85 -9.71 1.41 -6.60
N HIS A 86 -9.61 0.37 -5.77
CA HIS A 86 -9.77 0.46 -4.33
C HIS A 86 -8.41 0.46 -3.61
N LEU A 87 -7.91 1.65 -3.30
CA LEU A 87 -6.71 1.88 -2.48
C LEU A 87 -7.03 2.49 -1.13
N GLY A 88 -8.29 2.93 -0.94
CA GLY A 88 -8.71 3.63 0.25
C GLY A 88 -8.73 2.69 1.46
N ALA A 89 -7.82 2.92 2.40
CA ALA A 89 -7.85 2.35 3.73
C ALA A 89 -7.45 3.45 4.72
N HIS A 90 -7.97 3.39 5.94
CA HIS A 90 -7.45 4.20 7.02
C HIS A 90 -6.09 3.62 7.45
N PHE A 91 -5.02 4.16 6.85
CA PHE A 91 -3.64 3.83 7.21
C PHE A 91 -3.23 4.61 8.46
N ALA A 92 -3.63 4.10 9.63
CA ALA A 92 -3.11 4.55 10.91
C ALA A 92 -2.83 3.35 11.80
N TRP A 93 -1.60 3.28 12.30
CA TRP A 93 -1.20 2.30 13.30
C TRP A 93 -1.84 2.64 14.66
N GLY A 94 -2.28 1.64 15.43
CA GLY A 94 -2.89 1.85 16.75
C GLY A 94 -4.34 2.34 16.74
N LEU A 95 -5.06 2.16 15.63
CA LEU A 95 -6.52 2.32 15.60
C LEU A 95 -7.20 1.21 16.44
N SER A 96 -8.37 1.51 17.00
CA SER A 96 -9.20 0.47 17.62
C SER A 96 -9.62 -0.56 16.57
N VAL A 97 -9.86 -1.79 17.01
CA VAL A 97 -10.31 -2.89 16.15
C VAL A 97 -11.65 -2.54 15.51
N GLU A 98 -12.57 -1.96 16.28
CA GLU A 98 -13.90 -1.60 15.86
C GLU A 98 -13.87 -0.55 14.74
N HIS A 99 -13.03 0.49 14.89
CA HIS A 99 -12.90 1.53 13.88
C HIS A 99 -12.18 0.99 12.63
N SER A 100 -11.09 0.24 12.79
CA SER A 100 -10.37 -0.36 11.66
C SER A 100 -11.28 -1.26 10.83
N ARG A 101 -12.13 -2.05 11.49
CA ARG A 101 -13.10 -2.93 10.84
C ARG A 101 -14.21 -2.14 10.14
N ALA A 102 -14.81 -1.18 10.82
CA ALA A 102 -15.88 -0.34 10.25
C ALA A 102 -15.43 0.41 8.98
N VAL A 103 -14.20 0.92 8.96
CA VAL A 103 -13.70 1.66 7.79
C VAL A 103 -13.17 0.73 6.71
N ASN A 104 -12.23 -0.15 7.05
CA ASN A 104 -11.48 -0.89 6.03
C ASN A 104 -12.26 -2.09 5.48
N VAL A 105 -13.04 -2.78 6.32
CA VAL A 105 -13.81 -3.97 5.90
C VAL A 105 -15.12 -3.55 5.26
N GLU A 106 -15.95 -2.78 5.98
CA GLU A 106 -17.25 -2.36 5.43
C GLU A 106 -17.09 -1.35 4.30
N GLY A 107 -16.08 -0.47 4.34
CA GLY A 107 -15.74 0.40 3.21
C GLY A 107 -15.38 -0.39 1.95
N ALA A 108 -14.54 -1.43 2.06
CA ALA A 108 -14.20 -2.29 0.94
C ALA A 108 -15.41 -3.04 0.38
N LYS A 109 -16.29 -3.58 1.26
CA LYS A 109 -17.55 -4.21 0.85
C LYS A 109 -18.48 -3.24 0.11
N ARG A 110 -18.61 -1.99 0.57
CA ARG A 110 -19.41 -0.97 -0.13
C ARG A 110 -18.85 -0.63 -1.52
N VAL A 111 -17.53 -0.56 -1.65
CA VAL A 111 -16.88 -0.36 -2.96
C VAL A 111 -17.10 -1.57 -3.87
N ALA A 112 -17.02 -2.79 -3.34
CA ALA A 112 -17.33 -4.01 -4.09
C ALA A 112 -18.78 -4.07 -4.56
N LEU A 113 -19.73 -3.72 -3.70
CA LEU A 113 -21.15 -3.63 -4.06
C LEU A 113 -21.36 -2.63 -5.19
N LEU A 114 -20.77 -1.43 -5.10
CA LEU A 114 -20.83 -0.42 -6.16
C LEU A 114 -20.26 -0.96 -7.48
N ALA A 115 -19.08 -1.60 -7.44
CA ALA A 115 -18.45 -2.17 -8.62
C ALA A 115 -19.32 -3.23 -9.29
N ALA A 116 -19.88 -4.15 -8.52
CA ALA A 116 -20.74 -5.21 -9.03
C ALA A 116 -22.06 -4.65 -9.60
N GLU A 117 -22.71 -3.72 -8.91
CA GLU A 117 -23.94 -3.07 -9.38
C GLU A 117 -23.73 -2.30 -10.70
N GLN A 118 -22.58 -1.65 -10.86
CA GLN A 118 -22.23 -0.88 -12.05
C GLN A 118 -21.55 -1.72 -13.15
N LYS A 119 -21.31 -3.01 -12.90
CA LYS A 119 -20.55 -3.91 -13.80
C LYS A 119 -19.17 -3.35 -14.15
N SER A 120 -18.55 -2.67 -13.19
CA SER A 120 -17.20 -2.15 -13.28
C SER A 120 -16.21 -3.22 -12.84
N ARG A 121 -15.04 -3.26 -13.47
CA ARG A 121 -13.91 -4.06 -13.01
C ARG A 121 -13.39 -3.48 -11.69
N LEU A 122 -13.38 -4.27 -10.61
CA LEU A 122 -12.74 -3.87 -9.35
C LEU A 122 -11.27 -4.28 -9.33
N VAL A 123 -10.37 -3.34 -9.07
CA VAL A 123 -8.98 -3.62 -8.72
C VAL A 123 -8.76 -3.24 -7.26
N MET A 124 -8.58 -4.25 -6.41
CA MET A 124 -8.38 -4.06 -4.99
C MET A 124 -6.89 -4.12 -4.65
N ILE A 125 -6.42 -3.18 -3.82
CA ILE A 125 -5.06 -3.23 -3.26
C ILE A 125 -5.10 -3.98 -1.92
N GLY A 126 -4.53 -5.19 -1.92
CA GLY A 126 -4.35 -6.02 -0.74
C GLY A 126 -3.10 -5.64 0.07
N GLY A 127 -2.45 -6.64 0.65
CA GLY A 127 -1.13 -6.53 1.26
C GLY A 127 -0.40 -7.87 1.16
N TYR A 128 0.93 -7.84 1.05
CA TYR A 128 1.73 -9.04 0.79
C TYR A 128 1.66 -10.13 1.87
N MET A 129 1.27 -9.78 3.11
CA MET A 129 1.07 -10.76 4.19
C MET A 129 -0.02 -11.81 3.87
N LEU A 130 -0.96 -11.49 2.97
CA LEU A 130 -1.91 -12.48 2.42
C LEU A 130 -1.24 -13.60 1.61
N LYS A 131 0.02 -13.42 1.20
CA LYS A 131 0.81 -14.44 0.50
C LYS A 131 1.79 -15.17 1.44
N ASN A 132 1.77 -14.86 2.74
CA ASN A 132 2.55 -15.58 3.75
C ASN A 132 1.71 -16.70 4.37
N HIS A 133 1.70 -17.87 3.73
CA HIS A 133 0.86 -19.01 4.16
C HIS A 133 1.16 -19.47 5.59
N GLU A 134 2.43 -19.51 6.00
CA GLU A 134 2.83 -19.87 7.36
C GLU A 134 2.28 -18.87 8.39
N HIS A 135 2.38 -17.57 8.07
CA HIS A 135 1.81 -16.54 8.92
C HIS A 135 0.29 -16.68 9.04
N LEU A 136 -0.43 -16.86 7.92
CA LEU A 136 -1.88 -17.04 7.92
C LEU A 136 -2.31 -18.25 8.78
N GLN A 137 -1.64 -19.40 8.62
CA GLN A 137 -1.89 -20.58 9.45
C GLN A 137 -1.64 -20.30 10.94
N ARG A 138 -0.52 -19.63 11.26
CA ARG A 138 -0.15 -19.29 12.65
C ARG A 138 -1.18 -18.40 13.33
N ILE A 139 -1.88 -17.54 12.59
CA ILE A 139 -2.92 -16.65 13.13
C ILE A 139 -4.34 -17.23 12.99
N GLY A 140 -4.47 -18.45 12.48
CA GLY A 140 -5.75 -19.17 12.41
C GLY A 140 -6.60 -18.86 11.17
N ILE A 141 -5.98 -18.51 10.05
CA ILE A 141 -6.65 -18.30 8.76
C ILE A 141 -6.29 -19.45 7.81
N ASP A 142 -7.30 -20.17 7.32
CA ASP A 142 -7.18 -21.05 6.16
C ASP A 142 -7.82 -20.34 4.94
N PRO A 143 -7.03 -19.90 3.95
CA PRO A 143 -7.56 -19.21 2.76
C PRO A 143 -8.56 -20.03 1.94
N ARG A 144 -8.62 -21.35 2.12
CA ARG A 144 -9.59 -22.23 1.44
C ARG A 144 -10.97 -22.19 2.09
N TYR A 145 -11.03 -21.83 3.38
CA TYR A 145 -12.25 -21.77 4.18
C TYR A 145 -12.27 -20.49 5.02
N PRO A 146 -12.18 -19.30 4.38
CA PRO A 146 -12.08 -18.03 5.11
C PRO A 146 -13.30 -17.74 5.99
N GLU A 147 -14.47 -18.31 5.69
CA GLU A 147 -15.70 -18.23 6.46
C GLU A 147 -15.60 -18.87 7.86
N LEU A 148 -14.65 -19.78 8.07
CA LEU A 148 -14.39 -20.42 9.36
C LEU A 148 -13.43 -19.62 10.25
N THR A 149 -12.92 -18.48 9.76
CA THR A 149 -11.94 -17.65 10.47
C THR A 149 -12.54 -17.00 11.72
N ASN A 150 -11.89 -17.18 12.86
CA ASN A 150 -12.20 -16.43 14.08
C ASN A 150 -11.54 -15.04 14.03
N TRP A 151 -12.19 -14.07 13.37
CA TRP A 151 -11.67 -12.71 13.24
C TRP A 151 -11.28 -12.06 14.58
N PRO A 152 -12.09 -12.11 15.66
CA PRO A 152 -11.66 -11.58 16.96
C PRO A 152 -10.34 -12.16 17.47
N ALA A 153 -10.06 -13.45 17.21
CA ALA A 153 -8.77 -14.05 17.54
C ALA A 153 -7.65 -13.54 16.64
N VAL A 154 -7.89 -13.40 15.33
CA VAL A 154 -6.92 -12.81 14.38
C VAL A 154 -6.51 -11.40 14.83
N TYR A 155 -7.47 -10.50 15.08
CA TYR A 155 -7.18 -9.13 15.51
C TYR A 155 -6.36 -9.05 16.80
N ARG A 156 -6.53 -10.00 17.74
CA ARG A 156 -5.68 -10.07 18.94
C ARG A 156 -4.23 -10.44 18.64
N HIS A 157 -3.97 -11.18 17.56
CA HIS A 157 -2.62 -11.57 17.17
C HIS A 157 -1.89 -10.50 16.37
N VAL A 158 -2.59 -9.84 15.43
CA VAL A 158 -1.96 -8.96 14.42
C VAL A 158 -2.36 -7.49 14.53
N GLY A 159 -3.29 -7.15 15.42
CA GLY A 159 -3.78 -5.79 15.61
C GLY A 159 -4.78 -5.33 14.54
N GLY A 160 -5.23 -4.08 14.68
CA GLY A 160 -6.29 -3.48 13.85
C GLY A 160 -5.95 -3.36 12.37
N TYR A 161 -4.74 -2.94 12.04
CA TYR A 161 -4.35 -2.67 10.65
C TYR A 161 -4.26 -3.95 9.82
N GLU A 162 -3.39 -4.89 10.21
CA GLU A 162 -3.21 -6.14 9.47
C GLU A 162 -4.51 -6.97 9.49
N GLY A 163 -5.16 -7.11 10.64
CA GLY A 163 -6.43 -7.83 10.77
C GLY A 163 -7.50 -7.29 9.83
N SER A 164 -7.66 -5.97 9.74
CA SER A 164 -8.65 -5.37 8.84
C SER A 164 -8.30 -5.49 7.37
N LYS A 165 -7.01 -5.50 6.98
CA LYS A 165 -6.59 -5.77 5.60
C LYS A 165 -6.84 -7.22 5.19
N LEU A 166 -6.64 -8.17 6.12
CA LEU A 166 -6.94 -9.58 5.92
C LEU A 166 -8.46 -9.81 5.80
N GLU A 167 -9.26 -9.26 6.72
CA GLU A 167 -10.73 -9.41 6.71
C GLU A 167 -11.36 -8.75 5.47
N ALA A 168 -10.93 -7.53 5.13
CA ALA A 168 -11.44 -6.82 3.96
C ALA A 168 -11.19 -7.59 2.66
N HIS A 169 -10.05 -8.29 2.56
CA HIS A 169 -9.74 -9.08 1.37
C HIS A 169 -10.78 -10.19 1.13
N PHE A 170 -11.00 -11.05 2.12
CA PHE A 170 -11.96 -12.16 1.98
C PHE A 170 -13.40 -11.66 1.86
N ALA A 171 -13.78 -10.64 2.63
CA ALA A 171 -15.13 -10.07 2.57
C ALA A 171 -15.42 -9.42 1.20
N THR A 172 -14.43 -8.79 0.56
CA THR A 172 -14.58 -8.20 -0.78
C THR A 172 -14.73 -9.30 -1.84
N LEU A 173 -13.92 -10.38 -1.75
CA LEU A 173 -14.04 -11.52 -2.65
C LEU A 173 -15.42 -12.19 -2.54
N GLU A 174 -15.93 -12.36 -1.33
CA GLU A 174 -17.27 -12.90 -1.07
C GLU A 174 -18.36 -12.05 -1.74
N VAL A 175 -18.34 -10.73 -1.53
CA VAL A 175 -19.31 -9.79 -2.14
C VAL A 175 -19.25 -9.85 -3.67
N MET A 176 -18.04 -9.79 -4.25
CA MET A 176 -17.89 -9.81 -5.70
C MET A 176 -18.34 -11.15 -6.30
N SER A 177 -18.00 -12.27 -5.67
CA SER A 177 -18.44 -13.60 -6.08
C SER A 177 -19.96 -13.74 -6.03
N ALA A 178 -20.59 -13.36 -4.90
CA ALA A 178 -22.04 -13.43 -4.71
C ALA A 178 -22.84 -12.56 -5.69
N LYS A 179 -22.22 -11.51 -6.25
CA LYS A 179 -22.85 -10.61 -7.23
C LYS A 179 -22.39 -10.86 -8.67
N GLY A 180 -21.52 -11.84 -8.91
CA GLY A 180 -20.97 -12.12 -10.25
C GLY A 180 -20.12 -10.98 -10.80
N GLY A 181 -19.47 -10.21 -9.93
CA GLY A 181 -18.62 -9.08 -10.30
C GLY A 181 -17.21 -9.51 -10.67
N GLU A 182 -16.54 -8.68 -11.48
CA GLU A 182 -15.16 -8.90 -11.89
C GLU A 182 -14.16 -8.23 -10.93
N ILE A 183 -13.29 -9.01 -10.29
CA ILE A 183 -12.25 -8.49 -9.38
C ILE A 183 -10.84 -8.96 -9.77
N THR A 184 -9.85 -8.09 -9.56
CA THR A 184 -8.42 -8.43 -9.49
C THR A 184 -7.86 -7.88 -8.18
N VAL A 185 -6.96 -8.63 -7.53
CA VAL A 185 -6.28 -8.15 -6.33
C VAL A 185 -4.79 -7.99 -6.60
N VAL A 186 -4.22 -6.85 -6.23
CA VAL A 186 -2.76 -6.64 -6.23
C VAL A 186 -2.30 -6.49 -4.79
N HIS A 187 -1.36 -7.34 -4.36
CA HIS A 187 -0.80 -7.37 -3.01
C HIS A 187 0.57 -6.70 -3.02
N PRO A 188 0.67 -5.39 -2.73
CA PRO A 188 1.97 -4.74 -2.64
C PRO A 188 2.76 -5.21 -1.41
N ALA A 189 4.06 -5.35 -1.60
CA ALA A 189 5.06 -5.32 -0.55
C ALA A 189 5.12 -3.92 0.12
N THR A 190 6.05 -3.70 1.07
CA THR A 190 6.26 -2.36 1.62
C THR A 190 6.71 -1.41 0.51
N VAL A 191 6.03 -0.28 0.36
CA VAL A 191 6.26 0.61 -0.78
C VAL A 191 7.52 1.43 -0.56
N CYS A 192 8.47 1.29 -1.47
CA CYS A 192 9.67 2.11 -1.61
C CYS A 192 9.33 3.38 -2.43
N GLY A 193 10.19 4.40 -2.34
CA GLY A 193 10.03 5.62 -3.11
C GLY A 193 10.03 5.35 -4.62
N HIS A 194 9.61 6.36 -5.38
CA HIS A 194 9.65 6.30 -6.84
C HIS A 194 11.08 6.00 -7.32
N SER A 195 11.26 5.00 -8.18
CA SER A 195 12.58 4.46 -8.52
C SER A 195 13.61 5.50 -8.98
N ARG A 196 13.16 6.52 -9.73
CA ARG A 196 14.01 7.63 -10.23
C ARG A 196 14.11 8.84 -9.29
N THR A 197 12.99 9.35 -8.78
CA THR A 197 12.97 10.61 -8.02
C THR A 197 13.16 10.41 -6.52
N GLY A 198 13.04 9.18 -6.03
CA GLY A 198 13.03 8.85 -4.61
C GLY A 198 11.75 9.29 -3.87
N HIS A 199 10.78 9.89 -4.56
CA HIS A 199 9.60 10.48 -3.93
C HIS A 199 8.82 9.45 -3.12
N ILE A 200 8.70 9.74 -1.83
CA ILE A 200 7.94 8.97 -0.84
C ILE A 200 7.28 9.95 0.14
N LEU A 201 6.07 9.65 0.61
CA LEU A 201 5.40 10.48 1.61
C LEU A 201 5.91 10.17 3.02
N ASP A 202 5.81 11.16 3.91
CA ASP A 202 6.07 10.96 5.33
C ASP A 202 5.10 9.93 5.94
N GLY A 203 5.50 9.30 7.04
CA GLY A 203 4.73 8.26 7.72
C GLY A 203 4.72 6.88 7.04
N GLN A 204 5.44 6.70 5.92
CA GLN A 204 5.68 5.38 5.35
C GLN A 204 6.72 4.61 6.19
N PRO A 205 6.59 3.28 6.38
CA PRO A 205 7.51 2.51 7.22
C PRO A 205 9.00 2.65 6.84
N LEU A 206 9.30 2.71 5.54
CA LEU A 206 10.67 2.90 5.05
C LEU A 206 11.21 4.30 5.40
N VAL A 207 10.37 5.33 5.40
CA VAL A 207 10.78 6.70 5.77
C VAL A 207 11.21 6.74 7.24
N GLU A 208 10.47 6.09 8.13
CA GLU A 208 10.85 6.04 9.56
C GLU A 208 12.14 5.26 9.80
N LEU A 209 12.34 4.16 9.06
CA LEU A 209 13.60 3.42 9.11
C LEU A 209 14.79 4.30 8.66
N ILE A 210 14.65 5.00 7.54
CA ILE A 210 15.67 5.93 7.03
C ILE A 210 15.89 7.09 8.02
N ARG A 211 14.83 7.69 8.54
CA ARG A 211 14.90 8.80 9.52
C ARG A 211 15.64 8.38 10.78
N ASN A 212 15.36 7.20 11.32
CA ASN A 212 16.08 6.67 12.49
C ASN A 212 17.56 6.41 12.21
N LEU A 213 17.91 5.99 11.01
CA LEU A 213 19.31 5.85 10.60
C LEU A 213 19.99 7.21 10.52
N VAL A 214 19.39 8.20 9.84
CA VAL A 214 19.92 9.56 9.70
C VAL A 214 20.11 10.25 11.05
N GLN A 215 19.16 10.08 11.96
CA GLN A 215 19.21 10.66 13.31
C GLN A 215 20.13 9.88 14.27
N GLY A 216 20.80 8.82 13.83
CA GLY A 216 21.67 7.99 14.67
C GLY A 216 20.93 7.17 15.74
N LYS A 217 19.60 7.08 15.65
CA LYS A 217 18.74 6.33 16.58
C LYS A 217 18.75 4.83 16.32
N LEU A 218 19.03 4.43 15.07
CA LEU A 218 19.14 3.04 14.68
C LEU A 218 20.55 2.52 14.96
N THR A 219 20.80 2.02 16.18
CA THR A 219 22.14 1.56 16.61
C THR A 219 22.44 0.09 16.26
N ALA A 220 21.40 -0.69 15.96
CA ALA A 220 21.48 -2.10 15.57
C ALA A 220 20.45 -2.42 14.48
N VAL A 221 20.73 -3.45 13.69
CA VAL A 221 19.83 -3.99 12.67
C VAL A 221 18.73 -4.82 13.35
N PRO A 222 17.44 -4.51 13.14
CA PRO A 222 16.35 -5.33 13.68
C PRO A 222 16.37 -6.78 13.15
N GLY A 223 16.23 -7.75 14.03
CA GLY A 223 16.15 -9.18 13.69
C GLY A 223 17.53 -9.86 13.62
N THR A 224 17.77 -10.58 12.53
CA THR A 224 18.97 -11.39 12.26
C THR A 224 19.43 -11.17 10.81
N ALA A 225 20.51 -11.83 10.39
CA ALA A 225 20.99 -11.77 9.01
C ALA A 225 19.98 -12.27 7.96
N GLU A 226 19.01 -13.09 8.37
CA GLU A 226 17.96 -13.65 7.53
C GLU A 226 16.79 -12.67 7.32
N HIS A 227 16.65 -11.69 8.21
CA HIS A 227 15.53 -10.76 8.19
C HIS A 227 15.68 -9.75 7.07
N TRP A 228 14.57 -9.49 6.38
CA TRP A 228 14.47 -8.50 5.32
C TRP A 228 13.11 -7.79 5.38
N LEU A 229 13.03 -6.63 4.76
CA LEU A 229 11.78 -5.87 4.59
C LEU A 229 11.42 -5.96 3.12
N PRO A 230 10.36 -6.70 2.72
CA PRO A 230 10.00 -6.81 1.31
C PRO A 230 9.60 -5.47 0.70
N LEU A 231 10.17 -5.13 -0.46
CA LEU A 231 9.94 -3.83 -1.10
C LEU A 231 9.33 -3.94 -2.50
N VAL A 232 8.66 -2.87 -2.91
CA VAL A 232 8.24 -2.59 -4.29
C VAL A 232 8.28 -1.07 -4.51
N THR A 233 8.84 -0.58 -5.62
CA THR A 233 8.82 0.87 -5.89
C THR A 233 7.42 1.31 -6.32
N VAL A 234 7.03 2.52 -5.93
CA VAL A 234 5.66 3.00 -6.20
C VAL A 234 5.34 3.12 -7.69
N ASP A 235 6.31 3.48 -8.51
CA ASP A 235 6.16 3.60 -9.96
C ASP A 235 5.95 2.25 -10.66
N TYR A 236 6.73 1.23 -10.27
CA TYR A 236 6.53 -0.13 -10.75
C TYR A 236 5.18 -0.68 -10.28
N LEU A 237 4.81 -0.44 -9.02
CA LEU A 237 3.53 -0.87 -8.46
C LEU A 237 2.33 -0.27 -9.23
N VAL A 238 2.32 1.04 -9.50
CA VAL A 238 1.17 1.67 -10.18
C VAL A 238 1.06 1.25 -11.64
N GLU A 239 2.17 0.96 -12.31
CA GLU A 239 2.16 0.38 -13.64
C GLU A 239 1.58 -1.04 -13.65
N LEU A 240 2.02 -1.91 -12.72
CA LEU A 240 1.42 -3.25 -12.54
C LEU A 240 -0.09 -3.16 -12.28
N VAL A 241 -0.51 -2.28 -11.37
CA VAL A 241 -1.92 -2.08 -11.02
C VAL A 241 -2.73 -1.61 -12.22
N ALA A 242 -2.21 -0.65 -13.01
CA ALA A 242 -2.88 -0.14 -14.19
C ALA A 242 -3.02 -1.23 -15.26
N VAL A 243 -1.97 -2.02 -15.53
CA VAL A 243 -2.04 -3.10 -16.54
C VAL A 243 -2.98 -4.23 -16.08
N CYS A 244 -2.92 -4.63 -14.80
CA CYS A 244 -3.85 -5.61 -14.22
C CYS A 244 -5.32 -5.23 -14.38
N ALA A 245 -5.62 -3.93 -14.35
CA ALA A 245 -6.99 -3.42 -14.49
C ALA A 245 -7.60 -3.67 -15.86
N PHE A 246 -6.77 -3.73 -16.91
CA PHE A 246 -7.21 -3.79 -18.29
C PHE A 246 -6.86 -5.12 -18.98
N ASP A 247 -6.18 -6.02 -18.28
CA ASP A 247 -5.90 -7.38 -18.75
C ASP A 247 -7.05 -8.34 -18.40
N PRO A 248 -7.78 -8.87 -19.39
CA PRO A 248 -8.84 -9.85 -19.15
C PRO A 248 -8.33 -11.13 -18.46
N ALA A 249 -7.08 -11.52 -18.66
CA ALA A 249 -6.51 -12.70 -18.01
C ALA A 249 -6.36 -12.52 -16.48
N MET A 250 -6.42 -11.28 -15.98
CA MET A 250 -6.35 -10.99 -14.55
C MET A 250 -7.71 -11.08 -13.85
N VAL A 251 -8.80 -11.41 -14.56
CA VAL A 251 -10.13 -11.58 -13.93
C VAL A 251 -10.09 -12.74 -12.94
N GLY A 252 -10.47 -12.46 -11.69
CA GLY A 252 -10.42 -13.44 -10.60
C GLY A 252 -9.01 -13.81 -10.14
N GLN A 253 -7.98 -13.11 -10.64
CA GLN A 253 -6.58 -13.39 -10.29
C GLN A 253 -6.06 -12.42 -9.23
N GLU A 254 -4.99 -12.86 -8.57
CA GLU A 254 -4.26 -12.08 -7.58
C GLU A 254 -2.78 -11.99 -7.97
N LEU A 255 -2.17 -10.83 -7.78
CA LEU A 255 -0.76 -10.59 -8.10
C LEU A 255 0.01 -10.07 -6.89
N LEU A 256 1.10 -10.73 -6.53
CA LEU A 256 2.04 -10.23 -5.52
C LEU A 256 3.00 -9.21 -6.16
N ALA A 257 2.88 -7.94 -5.80
CA ALA A 257 3.77 -6.89 -6.28
C ALA A 257 4.93 -6.69 -5.29
N LEU A 258 6.03 -7.38 -5.55
CA LEU A 258 7.21 -7.46 -4.70
C LEU A 258 8.46 -7.61 -5.59
N ASP A 259 9.55 -6.95 -5.22
CA ASP A 259 10.85 -7.17 -5.85
C ASP A 259 11.68 -8.19 -5.03
N ASP A 260 11.90 -9.37 -5.59
CA ASP A 260 12.68 -10.45 -4.97
C ASP A 260 14.17 -10.12 -4.85
N GLN A 261 14.67 -9.12 -5.57
CA GLN A 261 16.03 -8.62 -5.44
C GLN A 261 16.22 -7.71 -4.23
N THR A 262 15.16 -7.49 -3.44
CA THR A 262 15.24 -6.72 -2.20
C THR A 262 16.27 -7.34 -1.25
N PRO A 263 17.30 -6.58 -0.85
CA PRO A 263 18.36 -7.08 0.02
C PRO A 263 17.85 -7.41 1.42
N ASN A 264 18.67 -8.14 2.20
CA ASN A 264 18.41 -8.29 3.63
C ASN A 264 18.48 -6.94 4.37
N LEU A 265 17.96 -6.87 5.59
CA LEU A 265 17.82 -5.59 6.29
C LEU A 265 19.17 -4.91 6.54
N ARG A 266 20.24 -5.67 6.77
CA ARG A 266 21.59 -5.10 6.94
C ARG A 266 22.08 -4.44 5.65
N GLU A 267 21.97 -5.12 4.52
CA GLU A 267 22.38 -4.58 3.23
C GLU A 267 21.45 -3.43 2.78
N LEU A 268 20.14 -3.50 3.06
CA LEU A 268 19.21 -2.38 2.87
C LEU A 268 19.71 -1.12 3.61
N LEU A 269 20.09 -1.24 4.88
CA LEU A 269 20.62 -0.10 5.65
C LEU A 269 21.94 0.42 5.10
N VAL A 270 22.78 -0.45 4.52
CA VAL A 270 23.99 -0.03 3.79
C VAL A 270 23.63 0.79 2.55
N GLN A 271 22.68 0.31 1.73
CA GLN A 271 22.21 1.03 0.53
C GLN A 271 21.63 2.40 0.87
N VAL A 272 20.91 2.52 1.99
CA VAL A 272 20.39 3.80 2.49
C VAL A 272 21.51 4.71 3.02
N ALA A 273 22.48 4.16 3.76
CA ALA A 273 23.54 4.94 4.39
C ALA A 273 24.55 5.52 3.38
N GLN A 274 24.84 4.78 2.30
CA GLN A 274 25.89 5.09 1.32
C GLN A 274 25.75 6.48 0.68
N PRO A 275 24.61 6.87 0.05
CA PRO A 275 24.47 8.18 -0.58
C PRO A 275 24.46 9.34 0.42
N LEU A 276 24.24 9.04 1.71
CA LEU A 276 24.19 10.03 2.79
C LEU A 276 25.54 10.17 3.52
N GLY A 277 26.56 9.40 3.15
CA GLY A 277 27.86 9.39 3.83
C GLY A 277 27.79 8.89 5.29
N LEU A 278 26.75 8.12 5.63
CA LEU A 278 26.52 7.63 7.00
C LEU A 278 27.13 6.25 7.23
N LYS A 279 27.34 5.90 8.50
CA LYS A 279 27.74 4.53 8.90
C LYS A 279 26.49 3.69 9.13
N SER A 280 26.40 2.53 8.47
CA SER A 280 25.34 1.55 8.74
C SER A 280 25.62 0.73 10.01
N PRO A 281 24.61 0.38 10.81
CA PRO A 281 24.74 -0.56 11.92
C PRO A 281 25.30 -1.91 11.49
N LYS A 282 26.10 -2.52 12.37
CA LYS A 282 26.75 -3.83 12.13
C LYS A 282 26.20 -4.95 13.01
N HIS A 283 25.71 -4.62 14.19
CA HIS A 283 25.18 -5.59 15.15
C HIS A 283 23.67 -5.75 14.98
N TYR A 284 23.15 -6.88 15.43
CA TYR A 284 21.72 -7.20 15.38
C TYR A 284 21.06 -7.05 16.75
N ILE A 285 19.78 -6.69 16.77
CA ILE A 285 18.92 -6.72 17.95
C ILE A 285 17.71 -7.60 17.66
N SER A 286 17.40 -8.56 18.53
CA SER A 286 16.27 -9.47 18.28
C SER A 286 14.95 -8.69 18.22
N LEU A 287 14.05 -9.08 17.31
CA LEU A 287 12.74 -8.43 17.19
C LEU A 287 11.92 -8.52 18.49
N ARG A 288 12.07 -9.59 19.26
CA ARG A 288 11.40 -9.74 20.56
C ARG A 288 11.84 -8.68 21.56
N LEU A 289 13.15 -8.44 21.67
CA LEU A 289 13.69 -7.40 22.54
C LEU A 289 13.26 -6.01 22.04
N LEU A 290 13.33 -5.77 20.73
CA LEU A 290 12.92 -4.49 20.16
C LEU A 290 11.42 -4.22 20.40
N LYS A 291 10.55 -5.23 20.26
CA LYS A 291 9.12 -5.11 20.61
C LYS A 291 8.90 -4.79 22.08
N LEU A 292 9.66 -5.42 22.99
CA LEU A 292 9.61 -5.12 24.42
C LEU A 292 10.08 -3.69 24.73
N LEU A 293 11.09 -3.18 24.04
CA LEU A 293 11.52 -1.79 24.18
C LEU A 293 10.45 -0.82 23.65
N LEU A 294 9.84 -1.14 22.51
CA LEU A 294 8.79 -0.32 21.90
C LEU A 294 7.44 -0.38 22.66
N SER A 295 7.21 -1.36 23.54
CA SER A 295 6.03 -1.33 24.41
C SER A 295 6.10 -0.23 25.47
N ILE A 296 7.27 0.40 25.66
CA ILE A 296 7.46 1.57 26.53
C ILE A 296 7.15 2.84 25.71
N PRO A 297 6.04 3.58 25.99
CA PRO A 297 5.59 4.66 25.11
C PRO A 297 6.62 5.78 24.86
N PRO A 298 7.43 6.22 25.85
CA PRO A 298 8.53 7.15 25.59
C PRO A 298 9.54 6.66 24.55
N VAL A 299 9.86 5.36 24.54
CA VAL A 299 10.82 4.75 23.60
C VAL A 299 10.23 4.69 22.19
N ALA A 300 8.97 4.25 22.06
CA ALA A 300 8.28 4.23 20.77
C ALA A 300 8.16 5.63 20.15
N ARG A 301 7.86 6.65 20.96
CA ARG A 301 7.84 8.05 20.52
C ARG A 301 9.22 8.54 20.11
N PHE A 302 10.25 8.19 20.87
CA PHE A 302 11.63 8.57 20.54
C PHE A 302 12.11 7.96 19.22
N LEU A 303 11.83 6.66 19.00
CA LEU A 303 12.19 5.92 17.78
C LEU A 303 11.19 6.12 16.63
N ASN A 304 10.12 6.90 16.82
CA ASN A 304 9.03 7.07 15.85
C ASN A 304 8.58 5.76 15.16
N THR A 305 8.62 4.65 15.91
CA THR A 305 8.36 3.30 15.39
C THR A 305 7.34 2.63 16.29
N LYS A 306 6.34 2.02 15.67
CA LYS A 306 5.32 1.26 16.38
C LYS A 306 5.67 -0.24 16.36
N PRO A 307 5.41 -0.99 17.44
CA PRO A 307 5.73 -2.42 17.52
C PRO A 307 5.21 -3.24 16.34
N GLU A 308 4.02 -2.90 15.83
CA GLU A 308 3.34 -3.56 14.72
C GLU A 308 4.08 -3.39 13.39
N ALA A 309 4.86 -2.32 13.21
CA ALA A 309 5.66 -2.14 12.01
C ALA A 309 6.77 -3.21 11.88
N LEU A 310 7.22 -3.78 13.00
CA LEU A 310 8.22 -4.84 13.02
C LEU A 310 7.68 -6.17 12.49
N ASP A 311 6.36 -6.36 12.48
CA ASP A 311 5.73 -7.56 11.92
C ASP A 311 5.85 -7.63 10.38
N PHE A 312 6.26 -6.55 9.72
CA PHE A 312 6.56 -6.56 8.29
C PHE A 312 8.04 -6.85 7.98
N ILE A 313 8.88 -7.05 9.00
CA ILE A 313 10.24 -7.56 8.83
C ILE A 313 10.14 -9.09 8.91
N GLN A 314 10.43 -9.74 7.80
CA GLN A 314 10.13 -11.16 7.61
C GLN A 314 11.42 -11.96 7.39
N THR A 315 11.36 -13.25 7.69
CA THR A 315 12.34 -14.25 7.23
C THR A 315 11.81 -15.04 6.04
N THR A 316 10.48 -15.16 5.92
CA THR A 316 9.81 -15.80 4.79
C THR A 316 10.20 -15.11 3.48
N ARG A 317 10.55 -15.91 2.46
CA ARG A 317 10.70 -15.47 1.07
C ARG A 317 9.41 -15.75 0.31
N PHE A 318 9.07 -14.88 -0.62
CA PHE A 318 7.85 -14.96 -1.39
C PHE A 318 8.15 -15.33 -2.83
N ASP A 319 7.25 -16.10 -3.45
CA ASP A 319 7.33 -16.43 -4.87
C ASP A 319 6.87 -15.24 -5.73
N THR A 320 7.79 -14.74 -6.57
CA THR A 320 7.60 -13.62 -7.49
C THR A 320 7.43 -14.07 -8.94
N ALA A 321 7.44 -15.37 -9.24
CA ALA A 321 7.39 -15.87 -10.62
C ALA A 321 6.19 -15.34 -11.40
N ALA A 322 5.02 -15.25 -10.76
CA ALA A 322 3.81 -14.72 -11.38
C ALA A 322 3.93 -13.24 -11.77
N VAL A 323 4.54 -12.40 -10.92
CA VAL A 323 4.72 -10.97 -11.23
C VAL A 323 5.82 -10.75 -12.26
N GLU A 324 6.89 -11.53 -12.24
CA GLU A 324 7.94 -11.52 -13.26
C GLU A 324 7.37 -11.91 -14.63
N GLN A 325 6.61 -13.00 -14.70
CA GLN A 325 5.98 -13.43 -15.95
C GLN A 325 4.97 -12.39 -16.45
N PHE A 326 4.16 -11.82 -15.55
CA PHE A 326 3.20 -10.78 -15.88
C PHE A 326 3.89 -9.53 -16.43
N ALA A 327 4.94 -9.04 -15.75
CA ALA A 327 5.71 -7.87 -16.16
C ALA A 327 6.37 -8.09 -17.52
N ASN A 328 7.02 -9.23 -17.73
CA ASN A 328 7.66 -9.59 -19.00
C ASN A 328 6.64 -9.67 -20.15
N ARG A 329 5.49 -10.30 -19.93
CA ARG A 329 4.42 -10.40 -20.95
C ARG A 329 3.90 -9.03 -21.39
N HIS A 330 3.88 -8.07 -20.47
CA HIS A 330 3.37 -6.71 -20.72
C HIS A 330 4.47 -5.68 -20.99
N GLY A 331 5.73 -6.09 -21.07
CA GLY A 331 6.87 -5.20 -21.30
C GLY A 331 7.12 -4.17 -20.18
N ILE A 332 6.72 -4.48 -18.95
CA ILE A 332 6.92 -3.62 -17.78
C ILE A 332 8.35 -3.83 -17.28
N ALA A 333 9.15 -2.76 -17.26
CA ALA A 333 10.52 -2.83 -16.79
C ALA A 333 10.57 -2.73 -15.26
N LYS A 334 11.08 -3.78 -14.60
CA LYS A 334 11.33 -3.77 -13.16
C LYS A 334 12.55 -2.89 -12.83
N PRO A 335 12.43 -1.85 -11.98
CA PRO A 335 13.56 -1.00 -11.59
C PRO A 335 14.58 -1.73 -10.70
N ASP A 336 15.81 -1.23 -10.64
CA ASP A 336 16.80 -1.70 -9.66
C ASP A 336 16.42 -1.20 -8.25
N ILE A 337 16.08 -2.13 -7.35
CA ILE A 337 15.66 -1.79 -5.99
C ILE A 337 16.78 -1.20 -5.12
N ARG A 338 18.05 -1.55 -5.35
CA ARG A 338 19.19 -0.99 -4.60
C ARG A 338 19.40 0.47 -4.98
N GLN A 339 19.36 0.78 -6.28
CA GLN A 339 19.40 2.15 -6.75
C GLN A 339 18.20 2.96 -6.26
N SER A 340 17.01 2.36 -6.28
CA SER A 340 15.77 3.00 -5.80
C SER A 340 15.83 3.31 -4.29
N LEU A 341 16.45 2.44 -3.49
CA LEU A 341 16.72 2.69 -2.07
C LEU A 341 17.64 3.90 -1.87
N GLN A 342 18.68 4.04 -2.69
CA GLN A 342 19.58 5.19 -2.62
C GLN A 342 18.86 6.50 -2.95
N HIS A 343 18.07 6.53 -4.03
CA HIS A 343 17.27 7.70 -4.39
C HIS A 343 16.25 8.05 -3.30
N THR A 344 15.59 7.03 -2.72
CA THR A 344 14.65 7.23 -1.61
C THR A 344 15.35 7.81 -0.38
N ALA A 345 16.55 7.33 -0.05
CA ALA A 345 17.34 7.85 1.06
C ALA A 345 17.69 9.33 0.88
N THR A 346 18.17 9.71 -0.31
CA THR A 346 18.45 11.11 -0.66
C THR A 346 17.18 11.97 -0.56
N PHE A 347 16.05 11.49 -1.09
CA PHE A 347 14.78 12.22 -1.03
C PHE A 347 14.33 12.46 0.42
N VAL A 348 14.34 11.42 1.26
CA VAL A 348 13.93 11.51 2.67
C VAL A 348 14.81 12.50 3.43
N ASN A 349 16.13 12.45 3.22
CA ASN A 349 17.06 13.37 3.86
C ASN A 349 16.80 14.83 3.46
N SER A 350 16.59 15.09 2.17
CA SER A 350 16.39 16.44 1.63
C SER A 350 15.02 17.03 1.92
N TYR A 351 13.94 16.23 1.92
CA TYR A 351 12.57 16.75 1.90
C TYR A 351 11.75 16.40 3.13
N CYS A 352 11.97 15.22 3.74
CA CYS A 352 11.19 14.78 4.90
C CYS A 352 11.85 15.17 6.23
N ILE A 353 13.19 15.22 6.28
CA ILE A 353 13.91 15.58 7.51
C ILE A 353 14.13 17.09 7.59
N ALA A 354 14.57 17.75 6.51
CA ALA A 354 14.79 19.20 6.50
C ALA A 354 13.51 20.01 6.80
N LYS A 355 12.34 19.58 6.29
CA LYS A 355 11.06 20.23 6.62
C LYS A 355 10.62 20.01 8.07
N GLY A 356 10.97 18.86 8.67
CA GLY A 356 10.65 18.56 10.07
C GLY A 356 11.51 19.32 11.09
N GLN A 357 12.60 19.94 10.66
CA GLN A 357 13.43 20.84 11.50
C GLN A 357 13.05 22.33 11.34
N ALA A 358 12.20 22.66 10.37
CA ALA A 358 11.75 24.02 10.06
C ALA A 358 10.34 24.35 10.61
N LEU A 359 9.75 23.43 11.38
CA LEU A 359 8.52 23.57 12.18
C LEU A 359 8.89 23.36 13.64
#